data_AF-S8CU76-F1
#
_entry.id   AF-S8CU76-F1
#
_cell.length_a   1.000
_cell.length_b   1.000
_cell.length_c   1.000
_cell.angle_alpha   90.00
_cell.angle_beta   90.00
_cell.angle_gamma   90.00
#
_symmetry.space_group_name_H-M   'P 1'
#
loop_
_entity.id
_entity.type
_entity.pdbx_description
1 polymer ?
#
loop_
_entity_poly.entity_id
_entity_poly.type
_entity_poly.pdbx_seq_one_letter_code
_entity_poly.pdbx_strand_id
1 'polypeptide(L)'
;MAGKESNSEDGGRELCWRKEVDRNLKRLQSLLYGADAALEKGDFASAQVLSLMLVGFLNSRSLSSVDEAFIRPISREALHKLRIARSSLIPDSDRQAFAQAGKVLPGVIFKKTNDAELETITQSTHFQSLLRQSSGGEVFRSLILALLALLLDKETWKARQSKYLEESHTD
;
A
#
# COMPACT_ATOMS: atom_id res chain seq x y z
N MET A 1 23.41 -66.00 12.59
CA MET A 1 24.52 -65.02 12.56
C MET A 1 24.00 -63.75 11.92
N ALA A 2 23.92 -62.69 12.71
CA ALA A 2 23.59 -61.34 12.26
C ALA A 2 24.84 -60.67 11.64
N GLY A 3 24.63 -59.78 10.67
CA GLY A 3 25.72 -59.01 10.04
C GLY A 3 25.26 -58.36 8.74
N LYS A 4 24.33 -57.40 8.78
CA LYS A 4 24.54 -55.95 8.94
C LYS A 4 24.55 -55.25 7.58
N GLU A 5 23.36 -54.83 7.18
CA GLU A 5 23.13 -53.80 6.16
C GLU A 5 23.77 -52.49 6.66
N SER A 6 24.79 -51.99 5.95
CA SER A 6 25.25 -50.61 6.10
C SER A 6 24.53 -49.75 5.08
N ASN A 7 23.44 -49.16 5.56
CA ASN A 7 22.65 -48.12 4.93
C ASN A 7 23.54 -46.96 4.45
N SER A 8 23.68 -46.80 3.14
CA SER A 8 24.34 -45.66 2.49
C SER A 8 23.35 -44.50 2.35
N GLU A 9 23.01 -43.86 3.45
CA GLU A 9 22.05 -42.73 3.51
C GLU A 9 22.71 -41.35 3.51
N ASP A 10 24.04 -41.28 3.48
CA ASP A 10 24.79 -40.02 3.62
C ASP A 10 25.02 -39.31 2.26
N GLY A 11 25.09 -40.06 1.15
CA GLY A 11 25.28 -39.51 -0.20
C GLY A 11 24.07 -38.76 -0.79
N GLY A 12 22.88 -38.91 -0.21
CA GLY A 12 21.64 -38.28 -0.69
C GLY A 12 21.43 -36.84 -0.20
N ARG A 13 21.95 -36.49 1.00
CA ARG A 13 21.74 -35.17 1.61
C ARG A 13 22.65 -34.10 1.02
N GLU A 14 23.88 -34.45 0.64
CA GLU A 14 24.86 -33.52 0.10
C GLU A 14 24.51 -33.02 -1.32
N LEU A 15 23.77 -33.83 -2.09
CA LEU A 15 23.23 -33.44 -3.41
C LEU A 15 21.97 -32.57 -3.32
N CYS A 16 21.29 -32.56 -2.16
CA CYS A 16 19.98 -31.93 -2.00
C CYS A 16 20.09 -30.42 -1.71
N TRP A 17 21.03 -30.03 -0.83
CA TRP A 17 21.21 -28.62 -0.46
C TRP A 17 21.77 -27.76 -1.61
N ARG A 18 22.73 -28.29 -2.39
CA ARG A 18 23.30 -27.56 -3.55
C ARG A 18 22.23 -27.26 -4.59
N LYS A 19 21.36 -28.23 -4.87
CA LYS A 19 20.22 -28.06 -5.79
C LYS A 19 19.20 -27.06 -5.24
N GLU A 20 18.96 -27.07 -3.93
CA GLU A 20 18.05 -26.10 -3.32
C GLU A 20 18.61 -24.68 -3.39
N VAL A 21 19.88 -24.49 -3.07
CA VAL A 21 20.57 -23.20 -3.18
C VAL A 21 20.56 -22.70 -4.62
N ASP A 22 20.86 -23.55 -5.60
CA ASP A 22 20.81 -23.19 -7.02
C ASP A 22 19.40 -22.76 -7.47
N ARG A 23 18.36 -23.50 -7.06
CA ARG A 23 16.97 -23.10 -7.34
C ARG A 23 16.61 -21.76 -6.70
N ASN A 24 17.02 -21.54 -5.45
CA ASN A 24 16.78 -20.30 -4.73
C ASN A 24 17.50 -19.13 -5.39
N LEU A 25 18.75 -19.33 -5.82
CA LEU A 25 19.54 -18.33 -6.51
C LEU A 25 18.92 -17.94 -7.85
N LYS A 26 18.52 -18.94 -8.66
CA LYS A 26 17.81 -18.71 -9.93
C LYS A 26 16.52 -17.95 -9.70
N ARG A 27 15.73 -18.33 -8.70
CA ARG A 27 14.49 -17.64 -8.36
C ARG A 27 14.73 -16.19 -7.92
N LEU A 28 15.75 -15.97 -7.07
CA LEU A 28 16.15 -14.64 -6.63
C LEU A 28 16.51 -13.75 -7.83
N GLN A 29 17.36 -14.26 -8.71
CA GLN A 29 17.80 -13.56 -9.92
C GLN A 29 16.62 -13.27 -10.86
N SER A 30 15.76 -14.25 -11.13
CA SER A 30 14.58 -14.07 -11.97
C SER A 30 13.63 -12.99 -11.41
N LEU A 31 13.46 -12.94 -10.08
CA LEU A 31 12.63 -11.91 -9.45
C LEU A 31 13.28 -10.53 -9.53
N LEU A 32 14.57 -10.43 -9.25
CA LEU A 32 15.31 -9.17 -9.27
C LEU A 32 15.34 -8.56 -10.68
N TYR A 33 15.82 -9.35 -11.66
CA TYR A 33 15.91 -8.91 -13.06
C TYR A 33 14.53 -8.77 -13.71
N GLY A 34 13.55 -9.59 -13.30
CA GLY A 34 12.17 -9.45 -13.75
C GLY A 34 11.56 -8.13 -13.31
N ALA A 35 11.79 -7.71 -12.06
CA ALA A 35 11.32 -6.43 -11.54
C ALA A 35 11.99 -5.26 -12.29
N ASP A 36 13.30 -5.34 -12.56
CA ASP A 36 14.02 -4.34 -13.36
C ASP A 36 13.47 -4.24 -14.78
N ALA A 37 13.36 -5.37 -15.48
CA ALA A 37 12.84 -5.40 -16.84
C ALA A 37 11.39 -4.90 -16.92
N ALA A 38 10.56 -5.14 -15.89
CA ALA A 38 9.20 -4.61 -15.83
C ALA A 38 9.19 -3.08 -15.64
N LEU A 39 10.07 -2.54 -14.78
CA LEU A 39 10.22 -1.10 -14.61
C LEU A 39 10.71 -0.43 -15.90
N GLU A 40 11.72 -0.99 -16.56
CA GLU A 40 12.25 -0.46 -17.84
C GLU A 40 11.18 -0.44 -18.95
N LYS A 41 10.27 -1.42 -18.94
CA LYS A 41 9.15 -1.49 -19.89
C LYS A 41 7.95 -0.61 -19.52
N GLY A 42 7.95 -0.01 -18.33
CA GLY A 42 6.81 0.75 -17.80
C GLY A 42 5.64 -0.13 -17.33
N ASP A 43 5.82 -1.45 -17.18
CA ASP A 43 4.82 -2.33 -16.58
C ASP A 43 4.93 -2.28 -15.05
N PHE A 44 4.38 -1.20 -14.48
CA PHE A 44 4.45 -0.94 -13.04
C PHE A 44 3.66 -1.97 -12.22
N ALA A 45 2.61 -2.58 -12.78
CA ALA A 45 1.84 -3.62 -12.10
C ALA A 45 2.68 -4.89 -11.91
N SER A 46 3.32 -5.38 -12.98
CA SER A 46 4.24 -6.52 -12.87
C SER A 46 5.44 -6.19 -11.99
N ALA A 47 6.02 -5.00 -12.11
CA ALA A 47 7.13 -4.55 -11.26
C ALA A 47 6.76 -4.56 -9.78
N GLN A 48 5.55 -4.09 -9.43
CA GLN A 48 5.03 -4.10 -8.06
C GLN A 48 4.93 -5.54 -7.53
N VAL A 49 4.31 -6.44 -8.29
CA VAL A 49 4.10 -7.84 -7.90
C VAL A 49 5.44 -8.56 -7.75
N LEU A 50 6.36 -8.41 -8.70
CA LEU A 50 7.68 -9.03 -8.67
C LEU A 50 8.51 -8.52 -7.48
N SER A 51 8.45 -7.21 -7.19
CA SER A 51 9.13 -6.62 -6.04
C SER A 51 8.57 -7.13 -4.70
N LEU A 52 7.24 -7.27 -4.58
CA LEU A 52 6.59 -7.87 -3.39
C LEU A 52 6.99 -9.33 -3.21
N MET A 53 7.00 -10.12 -4.29
CA MET A 53 7.43 -11.51 -4.25
C MET A 53 8.91 -11.64 -3.85
N LEU A 54 9.77 -10.74 -4.31
CA LEU A 54 11.18 -10.69 -3.93
C LEU A 54 11.35 -10.43 -2.43
N VAL A 55 10.67 -9.42 -1.88
CA VAL A 55 10.69 -9.12 -0.44
C VAL A 55 10.16 -10.31 0.37
N GLY A 56 9.03 -10.89 -0.05
CA GLY A 56 8.47 -12.06 0.61
C GLY A 56 9.42 -13.28 0.57
N PHE A 57 10.09 -13.49 -0.55
CA PHE A 57 11.07 -14.57 -0.71
C PHE A 57 12.27 -14.37 0.23
N LEU A 58 12.83 -13.16 0.28
CA LEU A 58 13.95 -12.82 1.15
C LEU A 58 13.60 -12.99 2.63
N ASN A 59 12.43 -12.51 3.05
CA ASN A 59 11.97 -12.64 4.43
C ASN A 59 11.72 -14.12 4.82
N SER A 60 11.24 -14.94 3.88
CA SER A 60 10.99 -16.37 4.13
C SER A 60 12.27 -17.19 4.32
N ARG A 61 13.40 -16.69 3.81
CA ARG A 61 14.71 -17.36 3.84
C ARG A 61 15.66 -16.78 4.88
N SER A 62 15.28 -15.70 5.57
CA SER A 62 16.10 -15.05 6.58
C SER A 62 15.64 -15.48 7.96
N LEU A 63 16.35 -16.45 8.52
CA LEU A 63 15.99 -17.08 9.80
C LEU A 63 16.78 -16.50 10.98
N SER A 64 17.91 -15.83 10.69
CA SER A 64 18.76 -15.19 11.70
C SER A 64 18.95 -13.70 11.42
N SER A 65 19.34 -12.96 12.47
CA SER A 65 19.72 -11.53 12.34
C SER A 65 20.95 -11.33 11.44
N VAL A 66 21.79 -12.36 11.31
CA VAL A 66 22.95 -12.37 10.42
C VAL A 66 22.50 -12.48 8.96
N ASP A 67 21.57 -13.39 8.67
CA ASP A 67 20.99 -13.53 7.32
C ASP A 67 20.32 -12.23 6.89
N GLU A 68 19.55 -11.62 7.79
CA GLU A 68 18.89 -10.33 7.57
C GLU A 68 19.92 -9.24 7.22
N ALA A 69 21.06 -9.18 7.93
CA ALA A 69 22.11 -8.21 7.63
C ALA A 69 22.70 -8.40 6.22
N PHE A 70 22.85 -9.65 5.76
CA PHE A 70 23.36 -9.96 4.42
C PHE A 70 22.35 -9.65 3.31
N ILE A 71 21.06 -9.90 3.52
CA ILE A 71 20.03 -9.63 2.52
C ILE A 71 19.56 -8.18 2.49
N ARG A 72 19.81 -7.42 3.56
CA ARG A 72 19.34 -6.03 3.74
C ARG A 72 19.57 -5.11 2.53
N PRO A 73 20.72 -5.12 1.84
CA PRO A 73 20.91 -4.29 0.66
C PRO A 73 19.92 -4.64 -0.47
N ILE A 74 19.71 -5.94 -0.71
CA ILE A 74 18.80 -6.46 -1.73
C ILE A 74 17.35 -6.15 -1.34
N SER A 75 16.99 -6.33 -0.07
CA SER A 75 15.65 -5.97 0.45
C SER A 75 15.36 -4.49 0.30
N ARG A 76 16.34 -3.63 0.60
CA ARG A 76 16.21 -2.18 0.46
C ARG A 76 15.97 -1.79 -1.00
N GLU A 77 16.71 -2.40 -1.93
CA GLU A 77 16.54 -2.19 -3.36
C GLU A 77 15.16 -2.65 -3.84
N ALA A 78 14.72 -3.84 -3.43
CA ALA A 78 13.39 -4.35 -3.75
C ALA A 78 12.27 -3.43 -3.24
N LEU A 79 12.41 -2.90 -2.02
CA LEU A 79 11.47 -1.93 -1.45
C LEU A 79 11.49 -0.59 -2.19
N HIS A 80 12.64 -0.16 -2.67
CA HIS A 80 12.77 1.05 -3.48
C HIS A 80 12.01 0.90 -4.81
N LYS A 81 12.23 -0.21 -5.52
CA LYS A 81 11.52 -0.57 -6.75
C LYS A 81 10.02 -0.68 -6.54
N LEU A 82 9.61 -1.31 -5.44
CA LEU A 82 8.21 -1.38 -5.04
C LEU A 82 7.59 0.00 -4.84
N ARG A 83 8.32 0.92 -4.20
CA ARG A 83 7.85 2.29 -3.98
C ARG A 83 7.67 3.03 -5.31
N ILE A 84 8.63 2.92 -6.23
CA ILE A 84 8.54 3.51 -7.57
C ILE A 84 7.31 2.97 -8.30
N ALA A 85 7.20 1.64 -8.41
CA ALA A 85 6.09 0.98 -9.10
C ALA A 85 4.74 1.39 -8.51
N ARG A 86 4.62 1.39 -7.18
CA ARG A 86 3.40 1.83 -6.49
C ARG A 86 3.09 3.29 -6.80
N SER A 87 4.05 4.20 -6.68
CA SER A 87 3.84 5.62 -6.95
C SER A 87 3.38 5.88 -8.37
N SER A 88 3.89 5.14 -9.35
CA SER A 88 3.44 5.24 -10.75
C SER A 88 2.02 4.71 -10.98
N LEU A 89 1.53 3.81 -10.13
CA LEU A 89 0.17 3.25 -10.22
C LEU A 89 -0.89 4.07 -9.48
N ILE A 90 -0.50 4.98 -8.58
CA ILE A 90 -1.43 5.83 -7.80
C ILE A 90 -2.37 6.63 -8.71
N PRO A 91 -1.92 7.29 -9.79
CA PRO A 91 -2.81 8.08 -10.66
C PRO A 91 -3.92 7.23 -11.30
N ASP A 92 -3.61 6.01 -11.72
CA ASP A 92 -4.58 5.10 -12.32
C ASP A 92 -5.55 4.52 -11.29
N SER A 93 -5.04 4.18 -10.11
CA SER A 93 -5.85 3.74 -8.97
C SER A 93 -6.82 4.82 -8.52
N ASP A 94 -6.35 6.05 -8.34
CA ASP A 94 -7.18 7.18 -7.93
C ASP A 94 -8.24 7.47 -9.00
N ARG A 95 -7.85 7.49 -10.28
CA ARG A 95 -8.80 7.65 -11.40
C ARG A 95 -9.87 6.56 -11.39
N GLN A 96 -9.51 5.31 -11.12
CA GLN A 96 -10.45 4.21 -11.02
C GLN A 96 -11.34 4.30 -9.78
N ALA A 97 -10.80 4.72 -8.63
CA ALA A 97 -11.55 4.96 -7.40
C ALA A 97 -12.57 6.09 -7.57
N PHE A 98 -12.19 7.20 -8.22
CA PHE A 98 -13.12 8.28 -8.56
C PHE A 98 -14.16 7.85 -9.59
N ALA A 99 -13.78 7.07 -10.61
CA ALA A 99 -14.73 6.53 -11.57
C ALA A 99 -15.74 5.57 -10.91
N GLN A 100 -15.33 4.81 -9.89
CA GLN A 100 -16.23 3.96 -9.10
C GLN A 100 -17.07 4.78 -8.12
N ALA A 101 -16.53 5.82 -7.49
CA ALA A 101 -17.29 6.73 -6.63
C ALA A 101 -18.34 7.54 -7.43
N GLY A 102 -18.06 7.84 -8.70
CA GLY A 102 -19.00 8.48 -9.62
C GLY A 102 -20.09 7.53 -10.15
N LYS A 103 -19.92 6.21 -10.00
CA LYS A 103 -21.00 5.24 -10.25
C LYS A 103 -21.93 5.27 -9.04
N VAL A 104 -23.02 6.02 -9.17
CA VAL A 104 -24.10 6.16 -8.20
C VAL A 104 -24.49 4.78 -7.64
N LEU A 105 -24.11 4.52 -6.39
CA LEU A 105 -24.73 3.47 -5.58
C LEU A 105 -26.20 3.89 -5.33
N PRO A 106 -27.18 2.97 -5.42
CA PRO A 106 -28.53 3.24 -4.96
C PRO A 106 -28.49 3.37 -3.43
N GLY A 107 -28.30 4.60 -2.96
CA GLY A 107 -28.08 4.92 -1.55
C GLY A 107 -26.95 5.92 -1.31
N VAL A 108 -26.85 6.98 -2.13
CA VAL A 108 -25.89 8.08 -1.90
C VAL A 108 -26.24 8.78 -0.58
N ILE A 109 -25.49 8.48 0.49
CA ILE A 109 -25.68 9.08 1.83
C ILE A 109 -25.13 10.52 1.87
N PHE A 110 -24.15 10.86 1.04
CA PHE A 110 -23.61 12.21 0.93
C PHE A 110 -23.57 12.67 -0.52
N LYS A 111 -24.62 13.39 -0.93
CA LYS A 111 -24.56 14.24 -2.13
C LYS A 111 -23.75 15.49 -1.79
N LYS A 112 -23.10 16.09 -2.80
CA LYS A 112 -22.54 17.44 -2.69
C LYS A 112 -23.66 18.37 -2.23
N THR A 113 -23.62 18.70 -0.95
CA THR A 113 -24.70 19.31 -0.21
C THR A 113 -24.72 20.80 -0.55
N ASN A 114 -25.87 21.31 -1.01
CA ASN A 114 -26.08 22.76 -1.01
C ASN A 114 -26.17 23.21 0.45
N ASP A 115 -25.75 24.43 0.77
CA ASP A 115 -25.65 24.93 2.16
C ASP A 115 -26.93 24.67 3.00
N ALA A 116 -28.10 24.66 2.35
CA ALA A 116 -29.41 24.36 2.96
C ALA A 116 -29.62 22.90 3.43
N GLU A 117 -28.95 21.91 2.84
CA GLU A 117 -29.07 20.49 3.21
C GLU A 117 -28.06 20.12 4.32
N LEU A 118 -27.05 20.97 4.57
CA LEU A 118 -26.12 20.80 5.69
C LEU A 118 -26.76 21.20 7.04
N GLU A 119 -27.58 22.25 7.03
CA GLU A 119 -28.36 22.66 8.21
C GLU A 119 -29.36 21.59 8.64
N THR A 120 -30.00 20.91 7.68
CA THR A 120 -30.93 19.81 8.00
C THR A 120 -30.20 18.57 8.53
N ILE A 121 -29.00 18.27 8.03
CA ILE A 121 -28.16 17.18 8.55
C ILE A 121 -27.69 17.48 9.98
N THR A 122 -27.27 18.71 10.28
CA THR A 122 -26.84 19.11 11.63
C THR A 122 -27.99 19.10 12.64
N GLN A 123 -29.21 19.38 12.21
CA GLN A 123 -30.43 19.30 13.04
C GLN A 123 -31.01 17.88 13.16
N SER A 124 -30.53 16.92 12.37
CA SER A 124 -31.07 15.56 12.39
C SER A 124 -30.81 14.84 13.73
N THR A 125 -31.80 14.05 14.16
CA THR A 125 -31.76 13.31 15.43
C THR A 125 -30.57 12.35 15.51
N HIS A 126 -30.16 11.76 14.38
CA HIS A 126 -28.99 10.90 14.29
C HIS A 126 -27.67 11.64 14.50
N PHE A 127 -27.50 12.81 13.87
CA PHE A 127 -26.30 13.62 14.05
C PHE A 127 -26.18 14.13 15.48
N GLN A 128 -27.30 14.58 16.06
CA GLN A 128 -27.35 14.99 17.47
C GLN A 128 -27.09 13.83 18.44
N SER A 129 -27.58 12.61 18.16
CA SER A 129 -27.27 11.43 18.98
C SER A 129 -25.80 11.04 18.87
N LEU A 130 -25.19 11.16 17.68
CA LEU A 130 -23.77 10.89 17.45
C LEU A 130 -22.88 11.88 18.24
N LEU A 131 -23.26 13.17 18.21
CA LEU A 131 -22.60 14.19 19.03
C LEU A 131 -22.75 13.90 20.52
N ARG A 132 -23.91 13.40 20.97
CA ARG A 132 -24.18 13.05 22.37
C ARG A 132 -23.45 11.78 22.85
N GLN A 133 -23.21 10.80 21.98
CA GLN A 133 -22.53 9.54 22.32
C GLN A 133 -21.01 9.67 22.51
N SER A 134 -20.39 10.79 22.16
CA SER A 134 -18.97 11.04 22.43
C SER A 134 -18.71 11.35 23.92
N SER A 135 -18.67 10.32 24.75
CA SER A 135 -18.31 10.39 26.18
C SER A 135 -16.81 10.60 26.44
N GLY A 136 -16.01 10.80 25.40
CA GLY A 136 -14.68 11.43 25.49
C GLY A 136 -14.49 12.35 24.30
N GLY A 137 -14.62 13.67 24.37
CA GLY A 137 -14.73 14.60 25.49
C GLY A 137 -14.15 15.91 24.96
N GLU A 138 -15.01 16.86 24.57
CA GLU A 138 -14.76 18.22 24.03
C GLU A 138 -13.83 18.39 22.81
N VAL A 139 -12.68 17.72 22.76
CA VAL A 139 -11.70 17.80 21.67
C VAL A 139 -12.26 17.22 20.38
N PHE A 140 -12.94 16.07 20.44
CA PHE A 140 -13.57 15.48 19.26
C PHE A 140 -14.73 16.33 18.73
N ARG A 141 -15.53 16.94 19.61
CA ARG A 141 -16.55 17.91 19.23
C ARG A 141 -15.94 19.18 18.63
N SER A 142 -14.87 19.69 19.22
CA SER A 142 -14.14 20.86 18.69
C SER A 142 -13.50 20.58 17.35
N LEU A 143 -12.95 19.38 17.13
CA LEU A 143 -12.40 18.95 15.85
C LEU A 143 -13.49 18.82 14.78
N ILE A 144 -14.65 18.25 15.13
CA ILE A 144 -15.80 18.16 14.21
C ILE A 144 -16.31 19.56 13.86
N LEU A 145 -16.44 20.45 14.83
CA LEU A 145 -16.88 21.83 14.59
C LEU A 145 -15.84 22.63 13.80
N ALA A 146 -14.55 22.45 14.07
CA ALA A 146 -13.46 23.08 13.33
C ALA A 146 -13.38 22.56 11.88
N LEU A 147 -13.58 21.25 11.67
CA LEU A 147 -13.67 20.65 10.33
C LEU A 147 -14.89 21.15 9.57
N LEU A 148 -16.05 21.28 10.23
CA LEU A 148 -17.24 21.87 9.63
C LEU A 148 -17.02 23.34 9.29
N ALA A 149 -16.41 24.13 10.17
CA ALA A 149 -16.06 25.53 9.90
C ALA A 149 -15.06 25.66 8.73
N LEU A 150 -14.06 24.77 8.64
CA LEU A 150 -13.13 24.68 7.51
C LEU A 150 -13.81 24.25 6.20
N LEU A 151 -14.89 23.46 6.28
CA LEU A 151 -15.71 23.10 5.12
C LEU A 151 -16.65 24.22 4.69
N LEU A 152 -17.14 25.02 5.64
CA LEU A 152 -18.05 26.15 5.41
C LEU A 152 -17.33 27.41 4.94
N ASP A 153 -16.03 27.56 5.24
CA ASP A 153 -15.21 28.69 4.80
C ASP A 153 -14.76 28.53 3.32
N LYS A 154 -15.68 28.87 2.42
CA LYS A 154 -15.51 28.86 0.94
C LYS A 154 -14.29 29.66 0.47
N GLU A 155 -13.85 30.68 1.21
CA GLU A 155 -12.76 31.57 0.80
C GLU A 155 -11.39 30.88 0.93
N THR A 156 -11.19 30.08 1.99
CA THR A 156 -9.92 29.35 2.18
C THR A 156 -9.75 28.19 1.21
N TRP A 157 -10.86 27.56 0.79
CA TRP A 157 -10.85 26.48 -0.20
C TRP A 157 -10.51 26.99 -1.60
N LYS A 158 -11.08 28.12 -2.02
CA LYS A 158 -10.74 28.76 -3.30
C LYS A 158 -9.28 29.26 -3.31
N ALA A 159 -8.82 29.86 -2.22
CA ALA A 159 -7.44 30.34 -2.09
C ALA A 159 -6.42 29.19 -2.16
N ARG A 160 -6.72 28.03 -1.53
CA ARG A 160 -5.88 26.83 -1.63
C ARG A 160 -5.90 26.21 -3.03
N GLN A 161 -7.06 26.12 -3.67
CA GLN A 161 -7.16 25.58 -5.03
C GLN A 161 -6.42 26.45 -6.06
N SER A 162 -6.44 27.78 -5.90
CA SER A 162 -5.64 28.71 -6.71
C SER A 162 -4.14 28.49 -6.50
N LYS A 163 -3.70 28.23 -5.27
CA LYS A 163 -2.29 27.98 -4.96
C LYS A 163 -1.77 26.66 -5.55
N TYR A 164 -2.58 25.61 -5.54
CA TYR A 164 -2.24 24.33 -6.16
C TYR A 164 -2.18 24.40 -7.70
N LEU A 165 -2.95 25.30 -8.33
CA LEU A 165 -2.91 25.51 -9.78
C LEU A 165 -1.72 26.34 -10.25
N GLU A 166 -1.20 27.26 -9.42
CA GLU A 166 0.01 28.03 -9.75
C GLU A 166 1.30 27.22 -9.54
N GLU A 167 1.34 26.36 -8.51
CA GLU A 167 2.49 25.46 -8.27
C GLU A 167 2.61 24.33 -9.32
N SER A 168 1.56 24.03 -10.10
CA SER A 168 1.62 23.03 -11.18
C SER A 168 2.09 23.57 -12.54
N HIS A 169 2.37 24.87 -12.65
CA HIS A 169 2.79 25.52 -13.91
C HIS A 169 4.23 26.06 -13.88
N THR A 170 4.99 25.78 -12.82
CA THR A 170 6.43 26.05 -12.74
C THR A 170 7.19 24.75 -12.50
N ASP A 171 7.23 23.90 -13.53
CA ASP A 171 8.35 23.01 -13.87
C ASP A 171 8.19 22.51 -15.32
#